data_AF-A0A973B1V4-F1
#
_entry.id   AF-A0A973B1V4-F1
#
_cell.length_a   1.000
_cell.length_b   1.000
_cell.length_c   1.000
_cell.angle_alpha   90.00
_cell.angle_beta   90.00
_cell.angle_gamma   90.00
#
_symmetry.space_group_name_H-M   'P 1'
#
loop_
_entity.id
_entity.type
_entity.pdbx_description
1 polymer ?
#
loop_
_entity_poly.entity_id
_entity_poly.type
_entity_poly.pdbx_seq_one_letter_code
_entity_poly.pdbx_strand_id
1 'polypeptide(L)' 'MALFAGRDYPGCYAELRAWFSEDWKCLDYLDWLRWPDGFVCPWCASQDGWRAPDQWEGRHLGYRVAP' A
#
# COMPACT_ATOMS: atom_id res chain seq x y z
N MET A 1 20.73 9.48 -6.78
CA MET A 1 20.75 8.05 -7.10
C MET A 1 19.42 7.70 -7.75
N ALA A 2 19.43 7.06 -8.91
CA ALA A 2 18.21 6.67 -9.60
C ALA A 2 17.76 5.29 -9.09
N LEU A 3 16.45 5.12 -8.91
CA LEU A 3 15.82 3.82 -8.66
C LEU A 3 15.58 3.14 -10.01
N PHE A 4 15.85 1.85 -10.10
CA PHE A 4 15.70 1.05 -11.31
C PHE A 4 14.58 0.01 -11.14
N ALA A 5 13.67 -0.01 -12.12
CA ALA A 5 12.68 -1.07 -12.25
C ALA A 5 13.36 -2.44 -12.38
N GLY A 6 12.83 -3.45 -11.67
CA GLY A 6 13.39 -4.80 -11.56
C GLY A 6 14.47 -4.96 -10.47
N ARG A 7 14.99 -3.87 -9.91
CA ARG A 7 15.99 -3.89 -8.83
C ARG A 7 15.48 -3.27 -7.54
N ASP A 8 14.95 -2.06 -7.64
CA ASP A 8 14.49 -1.27 -6.49
C ASP A 8 12.96 -1.32 -6.33
N TYR A 9 12.24 -1.57 -7.42
CA TYR A 9 10.80 -1.82 -7.44
C TYR A 9 10.45 -2.70 -8.65
N PRO A 10 9.38 -3.51 -8.59
CA PRO A 10 8.95 -4.33 -9.73
C PRO A 10 8.48 -3.44 -10.89
N GLY A 11 8.99 -3.68 -12.10
CA GLY A 11 8.64 -2.92 -13.30
C GLY A 11 7.41 -3.47 -14.03
N CYS A 12 7.02 -4.71 -13.74
CA CYS A 12 5.87 -5.36 -14.35
C CYS A 12 5.14 -6.32 -13.39
N TYR A 13 3.95 -6.76 -13.79
CA TYR A 13 3.14 -7.69 -12.99
C TYR A 13 3.82 -9.04 -12.74
N ALA A 14 4.57 -9.56 -13.73
CA ALA A 14 5.29 -10.83 -13.55
C ALA A 14 6.39 -10.72 -12.50
N GLU A 15 7.16 -9.62 -12.49
CA GLU A 15 8.16 -9.34 -11.46
C GLU A 15 7.52 -9.11 -10.10
N LEU A 16 6.39 -8.39 -10.03
CA LEU A 16 5.63 -8.20 -8.80
C LEU A 16 5.24 -9.55 -8.18
N ARG A 17 4.71 -10.47 -9.00
CA ARG A 17 4.35 -11.83 -8.58
C ARG A 17 5.56 -12.69 -8.21
N ALA A 18 6.74 -12.41 -8.77
CA ALA A 18 7.99 -13.08 -8.41
C ALA A 18 8.57 -12.53 -7.10
N TRP A 19 8.40 -11.24 -6.83
CA TRP A 19 8.85 -10.57 -5.60
C TRP A 19 8.01 -10.96 -4.39
N PHE A 20 6.69 -11.12 -4.58
CA PHE A 20 5.77 -11.46 -3.51
C PHE A 20 5.17 -12.83 -3.72
N SER A 21 5.55 -13.79 -2.87
CA SER A 21 4.99 -15.14 -2.86
C SER A 21 3.57 -15.20 -2.29
N GLU A 22 3.19 -14.19 -1.49
CA GLU A 22 1.92 -14.11 -0.77
C GLU A 22 1.29 -12.74 -0.95
N ASP A 23 -0.03 -12.70 -1.13
CA ASP A 23 -0.77 -11.47 -1.40
C ASP A 23 -0.67 -10.44 -0.26
N TRP A 24 -0.65 -10.90 0.99
CA TRP A 24 -0.51 -10.01 2.15
C TRP A 24 0.85 -9.28 2.19
N LYS A 25 1.92 -9.87 1.65
CA LYS A 25 3.23 -9.22 1.54
C LYS A 25 3.23 -8.15 0.45
N CYS A 26 2.53 -8.40 -0.65
CA CYS A 26 2.32 -7.42 -1.70
C CYS A 26 1.53 -6.22 -1.18
N LEU A 27 0.45 -6.47 -0.45
CA LEU A 27 -0.37 -5.42 0.16
C LEU A 27 0.42 -4.61 1.19
N ASP A 28 1.26 -5.25 2.01
CA ASP A 28 2.12 -4.54 2.97
C ASP A 28 3.18 -3.66 2.30
N TYR A 29 3.75 -4.14 1.20
CA TYR A 29 4.69 -3.34 0.40
C TYR A 29 4.02 -2.13 -0.25
N LEU A 30 2.84 -2.33 -0.85
CA LEU A 30 2.07 -1.23 -1.45
C LEU A 30 1.64 -0.21 -0.39
N ASP A 31 1.30 -0.70 0.80
CA ASP A 31 0.93 0.14 1.93
C ASP A 31 2.06 1.09 2.33
N TRP A 32 3.25 0.52 2.55
CA TRP A 32 4.46 1.30 2.83
C TRP A 32 4.81 2.26 1.70
N LEU A 33 4.65 1.84 0.44
CA LEU A 33 4.97 2.68 -0.72
C LEU A 33 4.04 3.91 -0.80
N ARG A 34 2.77 3.73 -0.45
CA ARG A 34 1.77 4.81 -0.52
C ARG A 34 1.79 5.72 0.70
N TRP A 35 1.99 5.15 1.88
CA TRP A 35 1.91 5.86 3.16
C TRP A 35 3.12 5.53 4.06
N PRO A 36 4.34 5.96 3.67
CA PRO A 36 5.56 5.63 4.41
C PRO A 36 5.57 6.22 5.83
N ASP A 37 4.92 7.38 6.02
CA ASP A 37 4.85 8.10 7.30
C ASP A 37 3.52 7.88 8.04
N GLY A 38 2.71 6.92 7.58
CA GLY A 38 1.41 6.60 8.16
C GLY A 38 0.22 6.91 7.25
N PHE A 39 -0.87 6.20 7.47
CA PHE A 39 -2.07 6.27 6.64
C PHE A 39 -2.69 7.67 6.66
N VAL A 40 -3.01 8.18 5.47
CA VAL A 40 -3.80 9.41 5.30
C VAL A 40 -4.95 9.10 4.35
N CYS A 41 -6.18 9.26 4.84
CA CYS A 41 -7.37 9.04 4.03
C CYS A 41 -7.42 10.05 2.86
N PRO A 42 -7.50 9.61 1.59
CA PRO A 42 -7.50 10.51 0.44
C PRO A 42 -8.79 11.36 0.33
N TRP A 43 -9.86 10.98 1.02
CA TRP A 43 -11.15 11.68 0.96
C TRP A 43 -11.32 12.76 2.02
N CYS A 44 -10.82 12.53 3.24
CA CYS A 44 -10.99 13.47 4.36
C CYS A 44 -9.68 13.93 5.00
N ALA A 45 -8.52 13.51 4.46
CA ALA A 45 -7.19 13.82 4.95
C ALA A 45 -6.93 13.47 6.43
N SER A 46 -7.81 12.67 7.05
CA SER A 46 -7.62 12.19 8.42
C SER A 46 -6.57 11.10 8.46
N GLN A 47 -5.73 11.15 9.49
CA GLN A 47 -4.81 10.06 9.85
C GLN A 47 -5.50 8.99 10.72
N ASP A 48 -6.74 9.26 11.13
CA ASP A 48 -7.55 8.34 11.90
C ASP A 48 -8.17 7.27 10.99
N GLY A 49 -7.48 6.14 10.89
CA GLY A 49 -7.97 4.93 10.26
C GLY A 49 -7.38 3.69 10.93
N TRP A 50 -7.99 2.53 10.71
CA TRP A 50 -7.44 1.24 11.14
C TRP A 50 -7.19 0.36 9.93
N ARG A 51 -6.19 -0.51 10.04
CA ARG A 51 -5.84 -1.47 9.01
C ARG A 51 -6.70 -2.72 9.13
N ALA A 52 -7.49 -2.99 8.10
CA ALA A 52 -8.16 -4.26 7.86
C ALA A 52 -7.22 -5.17 7.03
N PRO A 53 -7.55 -6.47 6.83
CA PRO A 53 -6.65 -7.44 6.18
C PRO A 53 -6.15 -7.02 4.79
N ASP A 54 -6.98 -6.34 4.02
CA ASP A 54 -6.75 -6.00 2.62
C ASP A 54 -6.88 -4.49 2.31
N GLN A 55 -7.27 -3.68 3.29
CA GLN A 55 -7.63 -2.28 3.10
C GLN A 55 -7.57 -1.47 4.40
N TRP A 56 -7.47 -0.15 4.28
CA TRP A 56 -7.65 0.79 5.37
C TRP A 56 -9.09 1.24 5.48
N GLU A 57 -9.57 1.36 6.71
CA GLU A 57 -10.88 1.91 7.02
C GLU A 57 -10.73 3.25 7.73
N GLY A 58 -11.29 4.31 7.13
CA GLY A 58 -11.28 5.65 7.71
C GLY A 58 -12.31 5.80 8.83
N ARG A 59 -11.90 6.36 9.98
CA ARG A 59 -12.74 6.51 11.18
C ARG A 59 -13.96 7.42 10.97
N HIS A 60 -13.82 8.47 10.17
CA HIS A 60 -14.83 9.53 10.08
C HIS A 60 -16.00 9.20 9.15
N LEU A 61 -15.75 8.41 8.10
CA LEU A 61 -16.69 8.26 6.99
C LEU A 61 -16.87 6.80 6.54
N GLY A 62 -16.18 5.84 7.18
CA GLY A 62 -16.27 4.42 6.84
C GLY A 62 -15.73 4.08 5.45
N TYR A 63 -14.90 4.94 4.87
CA TYR A 63 -14.31 4.68 3.56
C TYR A 63 -13.25 3.59 3.64
N ARG A 64 -13.28 2.69 2.66
CA ARG A 64 -12.28 1.66 2.46
C ARG A 64 -11.28 2.11 1.39
N VAL A 65 -10.00 2.16 1.74
CA VAL A 65 -8.89 2.50 0.83
C VAL A 65 -7.98 1.28 0.73
N ALA A 66 -7.83 0.71 -0.46
CA ALA A 66 -6.74 -0.22 -0.68
C ALA A 66 -5.40 0.53 -0.63
N PRO A 67 -4.30 -0.11 -0.19
CA PRO A 67 -2.96 0.42 -0.43
C PRO A 67 -2.75 0.77 -1.91
#